data_AF-A0A9E0QLV1-F1
#
_entry.id   AF-A0A9E0QLV1-F1
#
_cell.length_a   1.000
_cell.length_b   1.000
_cell.length_c   1.000
_cell.angle_alpha   90.00
_cell.angle_beta   90.00
_cell.angle_gamma   90.00
#
_symmetry.space_group_name_H-M   'P 1'
#
loop_
_entity.id
_entity.type
_entity.pdbx_description
1 polymer ?
#
loop_
_entity_poly.entity_id
_entity_poly.type
_entity_poly.pdbx_seq_one_letter_code
_entity_poly.pdbx_strand_id
1 'polypeptide(L)'
;IKQHQSLKSIAPLGLCDIRLIICNGQLISAMLRIPTLKSKGKANIHLGAIGVSVDLETGLTGRSLLYGKVIQKHPDSGELLELVQLPFWQEIKDIAIQCYISIPLGYMGVDICLDEDVGPLVLEVNGRPGLEIQNINKEGIHDAALGAF
;
A
#
# COMPACT_ATOMS: atom_id res chain seq x y z
N ILE A 1 -4.63 -7.14 -15.53
CA ILE A 1 -4.11 -7.39 -14.17
C ILE A 1 -5.07 -8.33 -13.48
N LYS A 2 -4.62 -9.54 -13.15
CA LYS A 2 -5.33 -10.58 -12.42
C LYS A 2 -4.75 -10.63 -11.02
N GLN A 3 -5.52 -10.20 -10.01
CA GLN A 3 -5.05 -10.14 -8.63
C GLN A 3 -4.40 -11.46 -8.19
N HIS A 4 -3.20 -11.36 -7.62
CA HIS A 4 -2.48 -12.50 -7.04
C HIS A 4 -3.28 -13.17 -5.91
N GLN A 5 -3.24 -14.50 -5.86
CA GLN A 5 -4.03 -15.34 -4.94
C GLN A 5 -3.86 -14.97 -3.46
N SER A 6 -2.68 -14.51 -3.04
CA SER A 6 -2.42 -14.07 -1.65
C SER A 6 -3.33 -12.93 -1.18
N LEU A 7 -3.81 -12.08 -2.10
CA LEU A 7 -4.66 -10.94 -1.80
C LEU A 7 -6.13 -11.18 -2.16
N LYS A 8 -6.45 -12.26 -2.90
CA LYS A 8 -7.83 -12.62 -3.26
C LYS A 8 -8.66 -13.04 -2.06
N SER A 9 -8.05 -13.70 -1.07
CA SER A 9 -8.75 -14.08 0.17
C SER A 9 -9.30 -12.83 0.89
N ILE A 10 -8.48 -11.78 0.97
CA ILE A 10 -8.82 -10.56 1.69
C ILE A 10 -9.72 -9.64 0.86
N ALA A 11 -9.40 -9.45 -0.42
CA ALA A 11 -10.18 -8.67 -1.37
C ALA A 11 -10.76 -9.60 -2.45
N PRO A 12 -11.97 -10.15 -2.25
CA PRO A 12 -12.60 -11.04 -3.23
C PRO A 12 -13.04 -10.31 -4.51
N LEU A 13 -13.10 -8.97 -4.49
CA LEU A 13 -13.52 -8.14 -5.61
C LEU A 13 -12.62 -6.92 -5.75
N GLY A 14 -12.28 -6.58 -6.99
CA GLY A 14 -11.43 -5.42 -7.30
C GLY A 14 -9.94 -5.75 -7.33
N LEU A 15 -9.13 -4.69 -7.33
CA LEU A 15 -7.67 -4.77 -7.34
C LEU A 15 -7.12 -4.05 -6.11
N CYS A 16 -6.34 -4.76 -5.29
CA CYS A 16 -5.50 -4.17 -4.26
C CYS A 16 -4.30 -3.48 -4.91
N ASP A 17 -3.84 -2.41 -4.29
CA ASP A 17 -2.55 -1.83 -4.60
C ASP A 17 -1.76 -1.57 -3.31
N ILE A 18 -0.46 -1.47 -3.47
CA ILE A 18 0.51 -1.21 -2.42
C ILE A 18 1.13 0.13 -2.78
N ARG A 19 0.88 1.14 -1.95
CA ARG A 19 1.52 2.45 -2.09
C ARG A 19 2.79 2.48 -1.27
N LEU A 20 3.90 2.75 -1.94
CA LEU A 20 5.19 3.04 -1.33
C LEU A 20 5.47 4.54 -1.46
N ILE A 21 5.95 5.17 -0.39
CA ILE A 21 6.34 6.57 -0.37
C ILE A 21 7.85 6.66 -0.32
N ILE A 22 8.42 7.38 -1.28
CA ILE A 22 9.84 7.66 -1.37
C ILE A 22 10.04 9.15 -1.14
N CYS A 23 10.98 9.48 -0.26
CA CYS A 23 11.42 10.84 0.00
C CYS A 23 12.93 10.91 -0.22
N ASN A 24 13.39 11.79 -1.11
CA ASN A 24 14.80 11.97 -1.43
C ASN A 24 15.58 10.65 -1.69
N GLY A 25 14.95 9.69 -2.35
CA GLY A 25 15.55 8.40 -2.72
C GLY A 25 15.49 7.33 -1.65
N GLN A 26 14.86 7.59 -0.51
CA GLN A 26 14.66 6.64 0.56
C GLN A 26 13.20 6.23 0.66
N LEU A 27 12.94 4.93 0.78
CA LEU A 27 11.63 4.40 1.09
C LEU A 27 11.30 4.69 2.56
N ILE A 28 10.27 5.51 2.80
CA ILE A 28 9.94 6.00 4.16
C ILE A 28 8.59 5.51 4.67
N SER A 29 7.72 4.98 3.81
CA SER A 29 6.39 4.53 4.25
C SER A 29 5.75 3.61 3.23
N ALA A 30 4.93 2.67 3.70
CA ALA A 30 4.11 1.83 2.84
C ALA A 30 2.71 1.62 3.41
N MET A 31 1.73 1.41 2.52
CA MET A 31 0.40 0.93 2.89
C MET A 31 -0.17 0.04 1.79
N LEU A 32 -0.94 -0.96 2.20
CA LEU A 32 -1.81 -1.73 1.33
C LEU A 32 -3.18 -1.05 1.28
N ARG A 33 -3.72 -0.82 0.09
CA ARG A 33 -5.08 -0.36 -0.12
C ARG A 33 -5.94 -1.50 -0.62
N ILE A 34 -7.01 -1.78 0.12
CA ILE A 34 -7.87 -2.95 -0.11
C ILE A 34 -9.26 -2.47 -0.54
N PRO A 35 -9.73 -2.83 -1.74
CA PRO A 35 -11.04 -2.43 -2.22
C PRO A 35 -12.16 -3.10 -1.42
N THR A 36 -13.27 -2.38 -1.28
CA THR A 36 -14.52 -2.87 -0.71
C THR A 36 -15.66 -2.81 -1.73
N LEU A 37 -16.80 -3.43 -1.43
CA LEU A 37 -18.05 -3.24 -2.17
C LEU A 37 -18.44 -1.75 -2.23
N LYS A 38 -18.26 -1.03 -1.12
CA LYS A 38 -18.56 0.41 -1.04
C LYS A 38 -17.68 1.25 -1.98
N SER A 39 -16.41 0.87 -2.11
CA SER A 39 -15.48 1.48 -3.06
C SER A 39 -15.73 1.10 -4.52
N LYS A 40 -16.71 0.22 -4.78
CA LYS A 40 -17.00 -0.38 -6.10
C LYS A 40 -15.77 -1.10 -6.69
N GLY A 41 -15.02 -1.81 -5.84
CA GLY A 41 -13.85 -2.56 -6.26
C GLY A 41 -12.58 -1.71 -6.52
N LYS A 42 -12.55 -0.45 -6.07
CA LYS A 42 -11.41 0.46 -6.30
C LYS A 42 -10.58 0.62 -5.02
N ALA A 43 -9.26 0.53 -5.12
CA ALA A 43 -8.32 0.84 -4.03
C ALA A 43 -8.18 2.36 -3.76
N ASN A 44 -9.31 3.03 -3.55
CA ASN A 44 -9.38 4.45 -3.21
C ASN A 44 -10.05 4.63 -1.84
N ILE A 45 -9.25 5.03 -0.85
CA ILE A 45 -9.68 5.20 0.55
C ILE A 45 -10.77 6.25 0.73
N HIS A 46 -10.81 7.28 -0.12
CA HIS A 46 -11.88 8.28 -0.10
C HIS A 46 -13.22 7.72 -0.63
N LEU A 47 -13.15 6.71 -1.50
CA LEU A 47 -14.34 5.97 -1.98
C LEU A 47 -14.75 4.84 -1.04
N GLY A 48 -14.02 4.60 0.04
CA GLY A 48 -14.31 3.55 1.02
C GLY A 48 -13.47 2.29 0.88
N ALA A 49 -12.32 2.36 0.21
CA ALA A 49 -11.30 1.34 0.38
C ALA A 49 -10.69 1.42 1.79
N ILE A 50 -10.08 0.32 2.21
CA ILE A 50 -9.36 0.22 3.47
C ILE A 50 -7.90 0.59 3.23
N GLY A 51 -7.31 1.38 4.12
CA GLY A 51 -5.87 1.55 4.18
C GLY A 51 -5.29 0.69 5.30
N VAL A 52 -4.26 -0.10 5.00
CA VAL A 52 -3.61 -1.00 5.95
C VAL A 52 -2.13 -0.69 6.01
N SER A 53 -1.58 -0.50 7.21
CA SER A 53 -0.16 -0.25 7.40
C SER A 53 0.65 -1.45 6.92
N VAL A 54 1.82 -1.21 6.35
CA VAL A 54 2.76 -2.26 5.96
C VAL A 54 4.10 -1.96 6.60
N ASP A 55 4.62 -2.93 7.34
CA ASP A 55 5.95 -2.86 7.91
C ASP A 55 7.01 -2.89 6.80
N LEU A 56 7.91 -1.91 6.79
CA LEU A 56 8.88 -1.74 5.70
C LEU A 56 9.96 -2.82 5.66
N GLU A 57 10.31 -3.37 6.81
CA GLU A 57 11.33 -4.40 6.91
C GLU A 57 10.78 -5.74 6.43
N THR A 58 9.64 -6.15 6.98
CA THR A 58 9.08 -7.49 6.85
C THR A 58 8.01 -7.63 5.76
N GLY A 59 7.31 -6.54 5.41
CA GLY A 59 6.16 -6.59 4.50
C GLY A 59 4.89 -7.17 5.15
N LEU A 60 4.86 -7.27 6.48
CA LEU A 60 3.67 -7.68 7.23
C LEU A 60 2.67 -6.53 7.32
N THR A 61 1.40 -6.84 7.15
CA THR A 61 0.33 -5.87 7.37
C THR A 61 0.06 -5.67 8.86
N GLY A 62 -0.40 -4.47 9.20
CA GLY A 62 -0.71 -4.08 10.58
C GLY A 62 -2.06 -3.39 10.72
N ARG A 63 -2.03 -2.21 11.34
CA ARG A 63 -3.19 -1.38 11.61
C ARG A 63 -3.97 -1.05 10.34
N SER A 64 -5.29 -1.24 10.39
CA SER A 64 -6.19 -0.98 9.28
C SER A 64 -7.19 0.14 9.60
N LEU A 65 -7.43 1.02 8.62
CA LEU A 65 -8.37 2.13 8.69
C LEU A 65 -9.40 2.08 7.56
N LEU A 66 -10.66 2.34 7.90
CA LEU A 66 -11.74 2.59 6.96
C LEU A 66 -12.46 3.90 7.36
N TYR A 67 -12.44 4.90 6.49
CA TYR A 67 -12.91 6.27 6.79
C TYR A 67 -12.33 6.82 8.12
N GLY A 68 -11.03 6.63 8.31
CA GLY A 68 -10.33 7.07 9.53
C GLY A 68 -10.63 6.25 10.80
N LYS A 69 -11.54 5.27 10.74
CA LYS A 69 -11.86 4.41 11.88
C LYS A 69 -11.05 3.12 11.83
N VAL A 70 -10.50 2.74 12.98
CA VAL A 70 -9.76 1.48 13.13
C VAL A 70 -10.71 0.30 12.94
N ILE A 71 -10.29 -0.64 12.11
CA ILE A 71 -10.97 -1.93 11.90
C ILE A 71 -9.94 -3.06 11.99
N GLN A 72 -10.40 -4.28 12.28
CA GLN A 72 -9.55 -5.48 12.32
C GLN A 72 -9.83 -6.42 11.15
N LYS A 73 -11.06 -6.41 10.66
CA LYS A 73 -11.55 -7.31 9.62
C LYS A 73 -12.05 -6.52 8.42
N HIS A 74 -11.89 -7.10 7.24
CA HIS A 74 -12.51 -6.60 6.03
C HIS A 74 -14.04 -6.62 6.19
N PRO A 75 -14.77 -5.53 5.87
CA PRO A 75 -16.21 -5.45 6.08
C PRO A 75 -17.00 -6.44 5.20
N ASP A 76 -16.48 -6.75 4.01
CA ASP A 76 -17.18 -7.62 3.05
C ASP A 76 -16.76 -9.11 3.12
N SER A 77 -15.46 -9.45 3.22
CA SER A 77 -14.98 -10.84 3.31
C SER A 77 -14.91 -11.37 4.74
N GLY A 78 -14.85 -10.51 5.75
CA GLY A 78 -14.70 -10.91 7.16
C GLY A 78 -13.28 -11.36 7.54
N GLU A 79 -12.35 -11.36 6.59
CA GLU A 79 -10.95 -11.75 6.81
C GLU A 79 -10.21 -10.76 7.72
N LEU A 80 -9.28 -11.27 8.51
CA LEU A 80 -8.36 -10.44 9.30
C LEU A 80 -7.37 -9.74 8.38
N LEU A 81 -7.03 -8.50 8.72
CA LEU A 81 -6.15 -7.65 7.93
C LEU A 81 -4.75 -7.49 8.51
N GLU A 82 -4.54 -7.92 9.76
CA GLU A 82 -3.28 -7.83 10.47
C GLU A 82 -2.46 -9.11 10.29
N LEU A 83 -1.12 -8.99 10.29
CA LEU A 83 -0.17 -10.09 10.16
C LEU A 83 -0.29 -10.88 8.84
N VAL A 84 -0.79 -10.24 7.78
CA VAL A 84 -0.80 -10.80 6.43
C VAL A 84 0.53 -10.50 5.79
N GLN A 85 1.24 -11.54 5.35
CA GLN A 85 2.49 -11.38 4.61
C GLN A 85 2.20 -10.97 3.17
N LEU A 86 2.73 -9.81 2.75
CA LEU A 86 2.78 -9.47 1.33
C LEU A 86 3.87 -10.30 0.65
N PRO A 87 3.55 -11.06 -0.43
CA PRO A 87 4.57 -11.77 -1.19
C PRO A 87 5.40 -10.78 -1.99
N PHE A 88 6.59 -11.21 -2.42
CA PHE A 88 7.51 -10.39 -3.24
C PHE A 88 7.96 -9.08 -2.59
N TRP A 89 7.91 -8.98 -1.25
CA TRP A 89 8.13 -7.70 -0.57
C TRP A 89 9.45 -7.00 -0.94
N GLN A 90 10.55 -7.76 -1.05
CA GLN A 90 11.82 -7.20 -1.48
C GLN A 90 11.77 -6.65 -2.91
N GLU A 91 11.18 -7.40 -3.85
CA GLU A 91 11.03 -7.00 -5.25
C GLU A 91 10.14 -5.75 -5.38
N ILE A 92 9.06 -5.65 -4.59
CA ILE A 92 8.19 -4.47 -4.54
C ILE A 92 8.99 -3.23 -4.12
N LYS A 93 9.84 -3.35 -3.09
CA LYS A 93 10.73 -2.26 -2.66
C LYS A 93 11.72 -1.89 -3.76
N ASP A 94 12.33 -2.88 -4.40
CA ASP A 94 13.31 -2.67 -5.47
C ASP A 94 12.68 -1.92 -6.65
N ILE A 95 11.47 -2.33 -7.08
CA ILE A 95 10.71 -1.63 -8.13
C ILE A 95 10.44 -0.17 -7.75
N ALA A 96 10.02 0.09 -6.51
CA ALA A 96 9.76 1.44 -6.05
C ALA A 96 11.01 2.34 -6.09
N ILE A 97 12.17 1.78 -5.72
CA ILE A 97 13.47 2.47 -5.83
C ILE A 97 13.86 2.68 -7.30
N GLN A 98 13.63 1.71 -8.19
CA GLN A 98 13.88 1.89 -9.63
C GLN A 98 13.00 2.99 -10.25
N CYS A 99 11.74 3.12 -9.80
CA CYS A 99 10.90 4.26 -10.19
C CYS A 99 11.52 5.59 -9.79
N TYR A 100 12.07 5.69 -8.57
CA TYR A 100 12.77 6.90 -8.13
C TYR A 100 14.03 7.18 -8.97
N ILE A 101 14.86 6.17 -9.21
CA ILE A 101 16.07 6.33 -10.05
C ILE A 101 15.72 6.86 -11.44
N SER A 102 14.60 6.39 -11.99
CA SER A 102 14.12 6.81 -13.32
C SER A 102 13.56 8.24 -13.31
N ILE A 103 12.91 8.66 -12.22
CA ILE A 103 12.24 9.96 -12.09
C ILE A 103 12.47 10.50 -10.66
N PRO A 104 13.63 11.14 -10.39
CA PRO A 104 14.05 11.49 -9.03
C PRO A 104 13.30 12.71 -8.50
N LEU A 105 12.11 12.48 -7.95
CA LEU A 105 11.30 13.50 -7.29
C LEU A 105 11.60 13.52 -5.79
N GLY A 106 11.61 14.72 -5.19
CA GLY A 106 11.89 14.86 -3.75
C GLY A 106 10.88 14.13 -2.86
N TYR A 107 9.64 13.97 -3.32
CA TYR A 107 8.58 13.22 -2.65
C TYR A 107 7.70 12.56 -3.71
N MET A 108 7.59 11.23 -3.68
CA MET A 108 6.80 10.48 -4.65
C MET A 108 6.10 9.27 -4.04
N GLY A 109 4.98 8.89 -4.64
CA GLY A 109 4.26 7.66 -4.34
C GLY A 109 4.32 6.72 -5.53
N VAL A 110 4.67 5.47 -5.30
CA VAL A 110 4.63 4.40 -6.31
C VAL A 110 3.53 3.44 -5.91
N ASP A 111 2.55 3.27 -6.80
CA ASP A 111 1.43 2.36 -6.59
C ASP A 111 1.72 1.08 -7.36
N ILE A 112 1.83 -0.04 -6.63
CA ILE A 112 2.18 -1.35 -7.18
C ILE A 112 1.02 -2.31 -6.93
N CYS A 113 0.60 -3.05 -7.94
CA CYS A 113 -0.33 -4.17 -7.77
C CYS A 113 0.40 -5.50 -7.90
N LEU A 114 -0.21 -6.58 -7.42
CA LEU A 114 0.32 -7.93 -7.56
C LEU A 114 -0.52 -8.70 -8.56
N ASP A 115 0.07 -9.00 -9.70
CA ASP A 115 -0.51 -9.88 -10.71
C ASP A 115 -0.16 -11.35 -10.41
N GLU A 116 -1.11 -12.25 -10.66
CA GLU A 116 -0.95 -13.69 -10.47
C GLU A 116 0.16 -14.28 -11.34
N ASP A 117 0.24 -13.85 -12.59
CA ASP A 117 1.02 -14.56 -13.59
C ASP A 117 2.41 -13.92 -13.79
N VAL A 118 2.54 -12.61 -13.51
CA VAL A 118 3.78 -11.85 -13.74
C VAL A 118 4.34 -11.15 -12.50
N GLY A 119 3.70 -11.28 -11.34
CA GLY A 119 4.20 -10.69 -10.09
C GLY A 119 3.91 -9.20 -9.93
N PRO A 120 4.76 -8.44 -9.21
CA PRO A 120 4.53 -7.02 -8.94
C PRO A 120 4.57 -6.14 -10.21
N LEU A 121 3.57 -5.27 -10.37
CA LEU A 121 3.47 -4.34 -11.50
C LEU A 121 3.19 -2.91 -11.02
N VAL A 122 3.93 -1.95 -11.56
CA VAL A 122 3.67 -0.52 -11.34
C VAL A 122 2.38 -0.10 -12.03
N LEU A 123 1.43 0.41 -11.26
CA LEU A 123 0.18 1.01 -11.75
C LEU A 123 0.36 2.48 -12.09
N GLU A 124 0.95 3.23 -11.16
CA GLU A 124 1.04 4.69 -11.22
C GLU A 124 2.25 5.18 -10.42
N VAL A 125 2.86 6.25 -10.90
CA VAL A 125 3.87 7.02 -10.16
C VAL A 125 3.33 8.43 -9.96
N ASN A 126 3.18 8.83 -8.69
CA ASN A 126 2.60 10.08 -8.27
C ASN A 126 3.68 11.02 -7.72
N GLY A 127 3.87 12.20 -8.33
CA GLY A 127 4.80 13.21 -7.82
C GLY A 127 4.27 14.06 -6.66
N ARG A 128 2.99 13.88 -6.28
CA ARG A 128 2.33 14.56 -5.15
C ARG A 128 1.34 13.61 -4.48
N PRO A 129 1.81 12.49 -3.90
CA PRO A 129 0.92 11.52 -3.29
C PRO A 129 0.21 12.12 -2.07
N GLY A 130 -0.97 11.60 -1.76
CA GLY A 130 -1.76 12.03 -0.60
C GLY A 130 -1.12 11.61 0.72
N LEU A 131 -1.42 12.38 1.78
CA LEU A 131 -0.80 12.27 3.10
C LEU A 131 -1.49 11.27 4.06
N GLU A 132 -2.60 10.67 3.66
CA GLU A 132 -3.43 9.79 4.51
C GLU A 132 -2.68 8.55 5.02
N ILE A 133 -1.61 8.15 4.34
CA ILE A 133 -0.70 7.08 4.77
C ILE A 133 -0.12 7.33 6.18
N GLN A 134 0.10 8.59 6.56
CA GLN A 134 0.55 8.95 7.92
C GLN A 134 -0.49 8.58 8.97
N ASN A 135 -1.77 8.82 8.66
CA ASN A 135 -2.86 8.49 9.55
C ASN A 135 -2.98 6.97 9.73
N ILE A 136 -2.70 6.19 8.68
CA ILE A 136 -2.71 4.73 8.72
C ILE A 136 -1.56 4.21 9.58
N ASN A 137 -0.33 4.65 9.29
CA ASN A 137 0.89 4.22 9.96
C ASN A 137 1.09 4.83 11.37
N LYS A 138 0.30 5.85 11.75
CA LYS A 138 0.51 6.66 12.97
C LYS A 138 1.89 7.30 13.03
N GLU A 139 2.44 7.66 11.89
CA GLU A 139 3.77 8.23 11.77
C GLU A 139 3.74 9.38 10.77
N GLY A 140 4.24 10.54 11.19
CA GLY A 140 4.35 11.70 10.30
C GLY A 140 5.41 11.45 9.23
N ILE A 141 5.17 11.87 7.99
CA ILE A 141 6.13 11.76 6.87
C ILE A 141 7.42 12.50 7.20
N HIS A 142 7.32 13.63 7.91
CA HIS A 142 8.51 14.38 8.35
C HIS A 142 9.38 13.52 9.27
N ASP A 143 8.77 12.86 10.24
CA ASP A 143 9.49 12.03 11.22
C ASP A 143 10.05 10.76 10.56
N ALA A 144 9.25 10.12 9.69
CA ALA A 144 9.67 8.98 8.88
C ALA A 144 10.85 9.33 7.96
N ALA A 145 10.87 10.53 7.38
CA ALA A 145 11.98 11.00 6.57
C ALA A 145 13.22 11.29 7.42
N LEU A 146 13.08 11.88 8.62
CA LEU A 146 14.20 12.12 9.52
C LEU A 146 14.84 10.83 10.04
N GLY A 147 14.04 9.82 10.36
CA GLY A 147 14.52 8.50 10.83
C GLY A 147 15.24 7.68 9.75
N ALA A 148 15.16 8.10 8.49
CA ALA A 148 15.89 7.48 7.39
C ALA A 148 17.30 8.07 7.18
N PHE A 149 17.68 9.14 7.90
CA PHE A 149 19.01 9.75 7.87
C PHE A 149 19.91 9.34 9.05
#